data_AF-A0A3N8A0L8-F1
#
_entry.id   AF-A0A3N8A0L8-F1
#
_cell.length_a   1.000
_cell.length_b   1.000
_cell.length_c   1.000
_cell.angle_alpha   90.00
_cell.angle_beta   90.00
_cell.angle_gamma   90.00
#
_symmetry.space_group_name_H-M   'P 1'
#
loop_
_entity.id
_entity.type
_entity.pdbx_description
1 polymer ?
#
loop_
_entity_poly.entity_id
_entity_poly.type
_entity_poly.pdbx_seq_one_letter_code
_entity_poly.pdbx_strand_id
1 'polypeptide(L)'
;MNVASTEMTRACLLGGHWQGHRVESFLERFTGTADYAEDLDDLDFLISDVVNFFPYIHYEPDTGKVLKVTNCAAFYALDREDQMLEVEGLSVARMRMPDDDTLYEWYQAYVEKRGQ
;
A
#
# COMPACT_ATOMS: atom_id res chain seq x y z
N MET A 1 11.51 -0.82 -14.04
CA MET A 1 10.78 -0.90 -12.76
C MET A 1 9.32 -1.15 -13.08
N ASN A 2 8.71 -2.18 -12.49
CA ASN A 2 7.33 -2.57 -12.79
C ASN A 2 6.35 -1.61 -12.11
N VAL A 3 5.14 -1.49 -12.66
CA VAL A 3 4.03 -0.76 -12.05
C VAL A 3 3.12 -1.78 -11.40
N ALA A 4 2.65 -1.50 -10.19
CA ALA A 4 1.71 -2.35 -9.47
C ALA A 4 0.35 -2.38 -10.17
N SER A 5 -0.38 -3.48 -10.02
CA SER A 5 -1.79 -3.48 -10.42
C SER A 5 -2.60 -2.56 -9.51
N THR A 6 -3.78 -2.17 -9.98
CA THR A 6 -4.74 -1.36 -9.22
C THR A 6 -5.14 -2.05 -7.92
N GLU A 7 -5.38 -3.36 -7.97
CA GLU A 7 -5.78 -4.18 -6.82
C GLU A 7 -4.66 -4.38 -5.81
N MET A 8 -3.42 -4.56 -6.28
CA MET A 8 -2.25 -4.61 -5.40
C MET A 8 -2.09 -3.28 -4.67
N THR A 9 -2.22 -2.15 -5.39
CA THR A 9 -2.16 -0.81 -4.78
C THR A 9 -3.28 -0.62 -3.77
N ARG A 10 -4.51 -0.99 -4.12
CA ARG A 10 -5.67 -0.97 -3.20
C ARG A 10 -5.40 -1.75 -1.93
N ALA A 11 -4.92 -3.00 -2.06
CA ALA A 11 -4.67 -3.87 -0.91
C ALA A 11 -3.57 -3.31 0.00
N CYS A 12 -2.55 -2.67 -0.57
CA CYS A 12 -1.49 -2.01 0.20
C CYS A 12 -1.99 -0.76 0.93
N LEU A 13 -2.78 0.08 0.26
CA LEU A 13 -3.27 1.33 0.83
C LEU A 13 -4.36 1.09 1.87
N LEU A 14 -5.38 0.31 1.52
CA LEU A 14 -6.62 0.15 2.28
C LEU A 14 -6.70 -1.16 3.07
N GLY A 15 -5.73 -2.05 2.89
CA GLY A 15 -5.72 -3.39 3.46
C GLY A 15 -6.63 -4.36 2.72
N GLY A 16 -6.61 -5.63 3.15
CA GLY A 16 -7.45 -6.69 2.59
C GLY A 16 -6.66 -7.97 2.33
N HIS A 17 -6.92 -8.61 1.20
CA HIS A 17 -6.20 -9.80 0.77
C HIS A 17 -5.58 -9.58 -0.61
N TRP A 18 -4.35 -10.05 -0.79
CA TRP A 18 -3.63 -10.06 -2.05
C TRP A 18 -2.97 -11.43 -2.22
N GLN A 19 -3.29 -12.12 -3.32
CA GLN A 19 -2.75 -13.44 -3.66
C GLN A 19 -2.75 -14.45 -2.49
N GLY A 20 -3.85 -14.50 -1.72
CA GLY A 20 -3.98 -15.42 -0.59
C GLY A 20 -3.33 -14.95 0.73
N HIS A 21 -2.70 -13.78 0.73
CA HIS A 21 -2.09 -13.18 1.92
C HIS A 21 -2.90 -11.98 2.41
N ARG A 22 -3.09 -11.88 3.73
CA ARG A 22 -3.65 -10.68 4.35
C ARG A 22 -2.63 -9.55 4.24
N VAL A 23 -3.08 -8.38 3.80
CA VAL A 23 -2.30 -7.14 3.73
C VAL A 23 -2.92 -6.14 4.70
N GLU A 24 -2.08 -5.58 5.57
CA GLU A 24 -2.50 -4.51 6.49
C GLU A 24 -2.68 -3.19 5.72
N SER A 25 -3.63 -2.37 6.15
CA SER A 25 -3.86 -1.05 5.58
C SER A 25 -2.68 -0.12 5.92
N PHE A 26 -1.99 0.38 4.91
CA PHE A 26 -0.98 1.41 5.12
C PHE A 26 -1.62 2.71 5.60
N LEU A 27 -2.79 3.09 5.06
CA LEU A 27 -3.50 4.30 5.49
C LEU A 27 -3.85 4.22 6.98
N GLU A 28 -4.37 3.10 7.46
CA GLU A 28 -4.71 2.93 8.88
C GLU A 28 -3.47 3.08 9.77
N ARG A 29 -2.33 2.52 9.34
CA ARG A 29 -1.06 2.68 10.06
C ARG A 29 -0.52 4.11 10.00
N PHE A 30 -0.76 4.81 8.90
CA PHE A 30 -0.28 6.17 8.66
C PHE A 30 -1.11 7.22 9.43
N THR A 31 -2.44 7.10 9.40
CA THR A 31 -3.37 7.99 10.10
C THR A 31 -3.56 7.61 11.56
N GLY A 32 -3.28 6.35 11.92
CA GLY A 32 -3.55 5.79 13.24
C GLY A 32 -5.01 5.37 13.45
N THR A 33 -5.85 5.44 12.41
CA THR A 33 -7.29 5.10 12.48
C THR A 33 -7.76 4.41 11.21
N ALA A 34 -8.75 3.51 11.34
CA ALA A 34 -9.42 2.89 10.20
C ALA A 34 -10.38 3.86 9.48
N ASP A 35 -10.72 4.98 10.12
CA ASP A 35 -11.53 6.07 9.56
C ASP A 35 -10.63 7.13 8.93
N TYR A 36 -10.05 6.79 7.78
CA TYR A 36 -9.03 7.65 7.15
C TYR A 36 -9.57 8.90 6.46
N ALA A 37 -10.82 8.92 5.97
CA ALA A 37 -11.40 10.05 5.23
C ALA A 37 -12.87 10.34 5.59
N GLU A 38 -13.29 11.60 5.56
CA GLU A 38 -14.71 11.97 5.76
C GLU A 38 -15.49 11.88 4.44
N ASP A 39 -14.91 12.41 3.37
CA ASP A 39 -15.47 12.41 2.02
C ASP A 39 -14.50 11.85 0.96
N LEU A 40 -14.92 11.92 -0.31
CA LEU A 40 -14.13 11.43 -1.44
C LEU A 40 -12.89 12.28 -1.70
N ASP A 41 -12.98 13.59 -1.51
CA ASP A 41 -11.89 14.53 -1.77
C ASP A 41 -10.77 14.34 -0.73
N ASP A 42 -11.13 14.11 0.53
CA ASP A 42 -10.19 13.71 1.58
C ASP A 42 -9.47 12.40 1.23
N LEU A 43 -10.19 11.42 0.69
CA LEU A 43 -9.60 10.14 0.29
C LEU A 43 -8.64 10.30 -0.90
N ASP A 44 -9.01 11.09 -1.91
CA ASP A 44 -8.14 11.42 -3.04
C ASP A 44 -6.83 12.05 -2.56
N PHE A 45 -6.96 13.08 -1.74
CA PHE A 45 -5.82 13.81 -1.19
C PHE A 45 -4.87 12.87 -0.43
N LEU A 46 -5.42 12.03 0.45
CA LEU A 46 -4.62 11.07 1.23
C LEU A 46 -3.94 10.02 0.36
N ILE A 47 -4.65 9.44 -0.60
CA ILE A 47 -4.08 8.44 -1.51
C ILE A 47 -2.97 9.06 -2.35
N SER A 48 -3.21 10.26 -2.90
CA SER A 48 -2.22 11.00 -3.67
C SER A 48 -0.96 11.27 -2.85
N ASP A 49 -1.10 11.79 -1.63
CA ASP A 49 0.02 12.04 -0.74
C ASP A 49 0.80 10.76 -0.45
N VAL A 50 0.13 9.69 -0.04
CA VAL A 50 0.81 8.43 0.31
C VAL A 50 1.50 7.82 -0.91
N VAL A 51 0.87 7.85 -2.08
CA VAL A 51 1.48 7.34 -3.33
C VAL A 51 2.69 8.17 -3.75
N ASN A 52 2.67 9.48 -3.51
CA ASN A 52 3.80 10.35 -3.81
C ASN A 52 4.96 10.20 -2.80
N PHE A 53 4.65 10.07 -1.51
CA PHE A 53 5.66 9.98 -0.46
C PHE A 53 6.24 8.57 -0.31
N PHE A 54 5.46 7.52 -0.51
CA PHE A 54 5.89 6.11 -0.33
C PHE A 54 5.64 5.25 -1.57
N PRO A 55 6.12 5.63 -2.77
CA PRO A 55 5.66 5.11 -4.05
C PRO A 55 5.96 3.63 -4.33
N TYR A 56 6.70 2.90 -3.50
CA TYR A 56 7.19 1.57 -3.83
C TYR A 56 6.59 0.49 -2.94
N ILE A 57 6.30 -0.65 -3.55
CA ILE A 57 5.89 -1.87 -2.87
C ILE A 57 6.97 -2.93 -3.09
N HIS A 58 7.50 -3.47 -2.00
CA HIS A 58 8.32 -4.67 -2.00
C HIS A 58 7.44 -5.90 -1.77
N TYR A 59 7.65 -6.94 -2.58
CA TYR A 59 6.93 -8.21 -2.46
C TYR A 59 7.82 -9.40 -2.85
N GLU A 60 7.53 -10.56 -2.26
CA GLU A 60 8.13 -11.83 -2.65
C GLU A 60 7.50 -12.27 -3.98
N PRO A 61 8.28 -12.44 -5.07
CA PRO A 61 7.72 -12.77 -6.38
C PRO A 61 7.07 -14.16 -6.43
N ASP A 62 7.64 -15.15 -5.73
CA ASP A 62 7.18 -16.54 -5.80
C ASP A 62 5.86 -16.77 -5.06
N THR A 63 5.64 -16.03 -3.96
CA THR A 63 4.44 -16.13 -3.13
C THR A 63 3.44 -15.02 -3.42
N GLY A 64 3.87 -13.95 -4.10
CA GLY A 64 3.11 -12.72 -4.26
C GLY A 64 2.92 -11.93 -2.97
N LYS A 65 3.54 -12.35 -1.86
CA LYS A 65 3.35 -11.75 -0.55
C LYS A 65 3.91 -10.33 -0.52
N VAL A 66 3.04 -9.35 -0.25
CA VAL A 66 3.45 -7.97 0.02
C VAL A 66 4.21 -7.91 1.33
N LEU A 67 5.40 -7.30 1.29
CA LEU A 67 6.25 -7.14 2.46
C LEU A 67 6.18 -5.74 3.03
N LYS A 68 6.22 -4.72 2.17
CA LYS A 68 6.34 -3.33 2.63
C LYS A 68 5.93 -2.31 1.57
N VAL A 69 5.27 -1.24 2.00
CA VAL A 69 5.13 0.02 1.26
C VAL A 69 6.21 0.99 1.77
N THR A 70 6.93 1.64 0.86
CA THR A 70 8.10 2.44 1.20
C THR A 70 8.44 3.49 0.15
N ASN A 71 9.28 4.44 0.54
CA ASN A 71 9.82 5.48 -0.33
C ASN A 71 11.17 5.09 -0.96
N CYS A 72 11.73 3.93 -0.62
CA CYS A 72 13.00 3.45 -1.15
C CYS A 72 12.79 2.29 -2.12
N ALA A 73 13.42 2.35 -3.30
CA ALA A 73 13.34 1.24 -4.26
C ALA A 73 14.15 0.01 -3.82
N ALA A 74 15.20 0.22 -3.02
CA ALA A 74 15.95 -0.84 -2.36
C ALA A 74 15.34 -1.16 -0.99
N PHE A 75 15.41 -2.42 -0.58
CA PHE A 75 14.95 -2.84 0.74
C PHE A 75 16.15 -3.00 1.67
N TYR A 76 16.12 -2.31 2.80
CA TYR A 76 17.16 -2.41 3.83
C TYR A 76 16.59 -3.01 5.11
N ALA A 77 17.35 -3.91 5.73
CA ALA A 77 17.05 -4.51 7.02
C ALA A 77 18.27 -4.38 7.95
N LEU A 78 18.03 -4.45 9.25
CA LEU A 78 19.10 -4.60 10.23
C LEU A 78 19.45 -6.08 10.36
N ASP A 79 20.73 -6.38 10.41
CA ASP A 79 21.21 -7.71 10.78
C ASP A 79 21.23 -7.92 12.30
N ARG A 80 21.81 -9.02 12.75
CA ARG A 80 21.90 -9.35 14.19
C ARG A 80 22.86 -8.46 14.98
N GLU A 81 23.68 -7.67 14.30
CA GLU A 81 24.65 -6.75 14.87
C GLU A 81 24.22 -5.29 14.69
N ASP A 82 22.93 -5.04 14.37
CA ASP A 82 22.35 -3.73 14.08
C ASP A 82 23.00 -3.01 12.89
N GLN A 83 23.64 -3.75 11.98
CA GLN A 83 24.16 -3.18 10.74
C GLN A 83 23.09 -3.20 9.64
N MET A 84 23.02 -2.10 8.89
CA MET A 84 22.09 -1.99 7.76
C MET A 84 22.63 -2.76 6.55
N LEU A 85 21.86 -3.73 6.08
CA LEU A 85 22.15 -4.53 4.89
C LEU A 85 21.03 -4.38 3.87
N GLU A 86 21.41 -4.33 2.59
CA GLU A 86 20.46 -4.43 1.49
C GLU A 86 19.99 -5.88 1.34
N VAL A 87 18.68 -6.09 1.25
CA VAL A 87 18.09 -7.41 1.01
C VAL A 87 17.79 -7.54 -0.48
N GLU A 88 18.49 -8.48 -1.12
CA GLU A 88 18.31 -8.79 -2.54
C GLU A 88 17.23 -9.87 -2.77
N GLY A 89 16.77 -10.02 -4.02
CA GLY A 89 15.83 -11.06 -4.44
C GLY A 89 14.34 -10.71 -4.31
N LEU A 90 14.02 -9.57 -3.70
CA LEU A 90 12.65 -9.06 -3.65
C LEU A 90 12.27 -8.33 -4.94
N SER A 91 11.01 -8.44 -5.35
CA SER A 91 10.47 -7.62 -6.44
C SER A 91 9.99 -6.28 -5.91
N VAL A 92 10.20 -5.24 -6.71
CA VAL A 92 9.72 -3.88 -6.43
C VAL A 92 8.78 -3.41 -7.54
N ALA A 93 7.63 -2.87 -7.13
CA ALA A 93 6.67 -2.24 -8.03
C ALA A 93 6.36 -0.82 -7.56
N ARG A 94 6.17 0.09 -8.51
CA ARG A 94 5.67 1.44 -8.22
C ARG A 94 4.15 1.40 -8.07
N MET A 95 3.61 1.96 -6.99
CA MET A 95 2.18 2.13 -6.80
C MET A 95 1.58 2.96 -7.93
N ARG A 96 0.32 2.67 -8.22
CA ARG A 96 -0.45 3.33 -9.25
C ARG A 96 -1.54 4.17 -8.62
N MET A 97 -1.68 5.42 -9.05
CA MET A 97 -2.87 6.21 -8.72
C MET A 97 -4.11 5.56 -9.34
N PRO A 98 -5.19 5.34 -8.57
CA PRO A 98 -6.47 4.97 -9.17
C PRO A 98 -6.94 6.08 -10.12
N ASP A 99 -7.74 5.72 -11.13
CA ASP A 99 -8.56 6.70 -11.82
C ASP A 99 -9.78 7.09 -10.96
N ASP A 100 -10.48 8.15 -11.35
CA ASP A 100 -11.58 8.74 -10.59
C ASP A 100 -12.69 7.72 -10.29
N ASP A 101 -13.05 6.89 -11.28
CA ASP A 101 -14.08 5.86 -11.14
C ASP A 101 -13.64 4.79 -10.12
N THR A 102 -12.40 4.30 -10.23
CA THR A 102 -11.84 3.32 -9.29
C THR A 102 -11.72 3.91 -7.88
N LEU A 103 -11.31 5.17 -7.76
CA LEU A 103 -11.19 5.85 -6.49
C LEU A 103 -12.56 5.97 -5.81
N TYR A 104 -13.59 6.30 -6.58
CA TYR A 104 -14.96 6.35 -6.09
C TYR A 104 -15.44 4.98 -5.61
N GLU A 105 -15.15 3.89 -6.34
CA GLU A 105 -15.45 2.53 -5.89
C GLU A 105 -14.75 2.19 -4.58
N TRP A 106 -13.48 2.59 -4.42
CA TRP A 106 -12.74 2.38 -3.18
C TRP A 106 -13.37 3.13 -2.01
N TYR A 107 -13.78 4.38 -2.24
CA TYR A 107 -14.48 5.20 -1.25
C TYR A 107 -15.82 4.58 -0.83
N GLN A 108 -16.64 4.12 -1.78
CA GLN A 108 -17.91 3.47 -1.48
C GLN A 108 -17.71 2.23 -0.59
N ALA A 109 -16.76 1.36 -0.94
CA ALA A 109 -16.44 0.18 -0.14
C ALA A 109 -15.92 0.53 1.27
N TYR A 110 -15.18 1.64 1.40
CA TYR A 110 -14.73 2.16 2.69
C TYR A 110 -15.91 2.64 3.55
N VAL A 111 -16.81 3.46 2.99
CA VAL A 111 -17.98 3.98 3.70
C VAL A 111 -18.89 2.84 4.17
N GLU A 112 -19.11 1.82 3.33
CA GLU A 112 -19.87 0.63 3.70
C GLU A 112 -19.26 -0.10 4.89
N LYS A 113 -17.93 -0.19 4.97
CA LYS A 113 -17.21 -0.83 6.06
C LYS A 113 -17.25 0.00 7.35
N ARG A 114 -17.22 1.33 7.26
CA ARG A 114 -17.32 2.24 8.42
C ARG A 114 -18.70 2.21 9.08
N GLY A 115 -19.75 1.94 8.31
CA GLY A 115 -21.13 1.90 8.80
C GLY A 115 -21.51 0.61 9.56
N GLN A 116 -20.62 -0.38 9.65
CA GLN A 116 -20.83 -1.66 10.35
C GLN A 116 -20.25 -1.64 11.76
#